data_AF-A0A3D2FQ94-F1
#
_entry.id   AF-A0A3D2FQ94-F1
#
_cell.length_a   1.000
_cell.length_b   1.000
_cell.length_c   1.000
_cell.angle_alpha   90.00
_cell.angle_beta   90.00
_cell.angle_gamma   90.00
#
_symmetry.space_group_name_H-M   'P 1'
#
loop_
_entity.id
_entity.type
_entity.pdbx_description
1 polymer ?
#
loop_
_entity_poly.entity_id
_entity_poly.type
_entity_poly.pdbx_seq_one_letter_code
_entity_poly.pdbx_strand_id
1 'polypeptide(L)' 'TDPDEYPWLKNRDYASLSLPVTERICDEESVWLQQRHLLGNEDDIQDIVDAFIKVTTALKNEPELFR' A
#
# COMPACT_ATOMS: atom_id res chain seq x y z
N THR A 1 -10.63 -21.26 4.31
CA THR A 1 -9.23 -21.68 4.18
C THR A 1 -9.17 -23.17 4.45
N ASP A 2 -8.40 -23.94 3.67
CA ASP A 2 -8.27 -25.39 3.87
C ASP A 2 -7.51 -25.69 5.18
N PRO A 3 -8.13 -26.34 6.18
CA PRO A 3 -7.49 -26.67 7.44
C PRO A 3 -6.40 -27.74 7.33
N ASP A 4 -6.44 -28.58 6.31
CA ASP A 4 -5.48 -29.67 6.10
C ASP A 4 -4.19 -29.15 5.44
N GLU A 5 -4.30 -28.10 4.62
CA GLU A 5 -3.17 -27.38 4.04
C GLU A 5 -2.45 -26.50 5.07
N TYR A 6 -3.19 -25.94 6.04
CA TYR A 6 -2.63 -25.04 7.06
C TYR A 6 -3.01 -25.41 8.50
N PRO A 7 -2.40 -26.46 9.09
CA PRO A 7 -2.76 -26.94 10.43
C PRO A 7 -2.60 -25.89 11.55
N TRP A 8 -1.68 -24.93 11.40
CA TRP A 8 -1.46 -23.84 12.38
C TRP A 8 -2.55 -22.76 12.37
N LEU A 9 -3.41 -22.75 11.35
CA LEU A 9 -4.59 -21.89 11.24
C LEU A 9 -5.82 -22.48 11.91
N LYS A 10 -5.77 -23.73 12.37
CA LYS A 10 -6.91 -24.40 13.04
C LYS A 10 -7.40 -23.57 14.23
N ASN A 11 -8.71 -23.35 14.28
CA ASN A 11 -9.40 -22.55 15.30
C ASN A 11 -8.99 -21.08 15.38
N ARG A 12 -8.35 -20.52 14.35
CA ARG A 12 -8.09 -19.07 14.25
C ARG A 12 -9.03 -18.42 13.26
N ASP A 13 -9.80 -17.43 13.71
CA ASP A 13 -10.65 -16.61 12.85
C ASP A 13 -10.03 -15.22 12.67
N TYR A 14 -9.19 -15.06 11.65
CA TYR A 14 -8.61 -13.77 11.31
C TYR A 14 -9.62 -12.83 10.63
N ALA A 15 -10.72 -13.34 10.08
CA ALA A 15 -11.75 -12.50 9.46
C ALA A 15 -12.54 -11.72 10.52
N SER A 16 -12.61 -12.23 11.75
CA SER A 16 -13.18 -11.52 12.91
C SER A 16 -12.24 -10.48 13.55
N LEU A 17 -10.96 -10.44 13.15
CA LEU A 17 -9.99 -9.52 13.72
C LEU A 17 -10.24 -8.11 13.18
N SER A 18 -10.35 -7.14 14.08
CA SER A 18 -10.39 -5.72 13.72
C SER A 18 -9.21 -5.00 14.36
N LEU A 19 -8.38 -4.41 13.50
CA LEU A 19 -7.20 -3.63 13.87
C LEU A 19 -7.33 -2.23 13.24
N PRO A 20 -8.22 -1.36 13.76
CA PRO A 20 -8.68 -0.17 13.04
C PRO A 20 -7.57 0.79 12.63
N VAL A 21 -6.51 0.89 13.45
CA VAL A 21 -5.34 1.73 13.11
C VAL A 21 -4.49 1.09 12.01
N THR A 22 -4.29 -0.22 12.07
CA THR A 22 -3.53 -0.96 11.05
C THR A 22 -4.28 -0.94 9.73
N GLU A 23 -5.58 -1.23 9.75
CA GLU A 23 -6.47 -1.20 8.58
C GLU A 23 -6.44 0.17 7.91
N ARG A 24 -6.64 1.25 8.67
CA ARG A 24 -6.58 2.62 8.12
C ARG A 24 -5.23 2.93 7.47
N ILE A 25 -4.12 2.56 8.12
CA ILE A 25 -2.78 2.79 7.56
C ILE A 25 -2.59 1.97 6.29
N CYS A 26 -2.96 0.69 6.29
CA CYS A 26 -2.74 -0.21 5.17
C CYS A 26 -3.59 0.11 3.94
N ASP A 27 -4.85 0.50 4.16
CA ASP A 27 -5.87 0.62 3.11
C ASP A 27 -6.11 2.05 2.66
N GLU A 28 -6.00 3.04 3.56
CA GLU A 28 -6.40 4.43 3.30
C GLU A 28 -5.21 5.41 3.30
N GLU A 29 -4.25 5.26 4.21
CA GLU A 29 -3.22 6.28 4.47
C GLU A 29 -1.84 5.95 3.88
N SER A 30 -1.64 4.77 3.29
CA SER A 30 -0.33 4.33 2.76
C SER A 30 -0.33 4.03 1.27
N VAL A 31 0.87 4.16 0.68
CA VAL A 31 1.17 3.70 -0.68
C VAL A 31 2.20 2.58 -0.59
N TRP A 32 1.92 1.46 -1.25
CA TRP A 32 2.79 0.28 -1.24
C TRP A 32 3.74 0.29 -2.44
N LEU A 33 5.05 0.33 -2.17
CA LEU A 33 6.09 0.16 -3.17
C LEU A 33 6.64 -1.26 -3.11
N GLN A 34 6.66 -1.95 -4.24
CA GLN A 34 7.31 -3.27 -4.32
C GLN A 34 8.83 -3.09 -4.22
N GLN A 35 9.51 -4.03 -3.56
CA GLN A 35 10.97 -4.00 -3.36
C GLN A 35 11.77 -3.70 -4.64
N ARG A 36 11.34 -4.25 -5.78
CA ARG A 36 12.01 -4.07 -7.08
C ARG A 36 12.12 -2.61 -7.54
N HIS A 37 11.22 -1.73 -7.12
CA HIS A 37 11.30 -0.30 -7.45
C HIS A 37 12.51 0.38 -6.80
N LEU A 38 13.07 -0.20 -5.73
CA LEU A 38 14.22 0.35 -5.02
C LEU A 38 15.56 -0.30 -5.43
N LEU A 39 15.54 -1.16 -6.45
CA LEU A 39 16.73 -1.83 -6.99
C LEU A 39 17.24 -1.19 -8.30
N GLY A 40 16.60 -0.11 -8.73
CA GLY A 40 16.99 0.67 -9.91
C GLY A 40 18.21 1.55 -9.66
N ASN A 41 18.68 2.19 -10.73
CA ASN A 41 19.76 3.17 -10.66
C ASN A 41 19.23 4.53 -10.15
N GLU A 42 20.11 5.55 -10.08
CA GLU A 42 19.71 6.88 -9.60
C GLU A 42 18.59 7.52 -10.45
N ASP A 43 18.60 7.29 -11.76
CA ASP A 43 17.56 7.81 -12.67
C ASP A 43 16.20 7.14 -12.36
N ASP A 44 16.18 5.82 -12.14
CA ASP A 44 14.97 5.08 -11.76
C ASP A 44 14.39 5.58 -10.42
N ILE A 45 15.25 5.93 -9.47
CA ILE A 45 14.82 6.52 -8.19
C ILE A 45 14.26 7.92 -8.41
N GLN A 46 14.84 8.71 -9.31
CA GLN A 46 14.34 10.04 -9.64
C GLN A 46 12.96 9.98 -10.29
N ASP A 47 12.70 9.00 -11.17
CA ASP A 47 11.39 8.78 -11.76
C ASP A 47 10.30 8.51 -10.70
N ILE A 48 10.64 7.77 -9.63
CA ILE A 48 9.73 7.55 -8.50
C ILE A 48 9.43 8.89 -7.80
N VAL A 49 10.45 9.68 -7.51
CA VAL A 49 10.31 11.00 -6.87
C VAL A 49 9.43 11.92 -7.72
N ASP A 50 9.69 11.98 -9.02
CA ASP A 50 8.94 12.82 -9.96
C ASP A 50 7.47 12.41 -10.05
N ALA A 51 7.18 11.11 -10.00
CA ALA A 51 5.81 10.61 -9.94
C ALA A 51 5.07 11.10 -8.68
N PHE A 52 5.71 11.02 -7.50
CA PHE A 52 5.13 11.54 -6.26
C PHE A 52 4.93 13.06 -6.31
N ILE A 53 5.92 13.81 -6.80
CA ILE A 53 5.81 15.28 -6.95
C ILE A 53 4.64 15.62 -7.88
N LYS A 54 4.52 14.95 -9.02
CA LYS A 54 3.45 15.19 -9.99
C LYS A 54 2.07 14.97 -9.37
N VAL A 55 1.86 13.83 -8.72
CA VAL A 55 0.56 13.48 -8.13
C VAL A 55 0.23 14.41 -6.96
N THR A 56 1.17 14.67 -6.06
CA THR A 56 0.94 15.55 -4.89
C THR A 56 0.71 17.01 -5.30
N THR A 57 1.37 17.47 -6.35
CA THR A 57 1.14 18.80 -6.92
C THR A 57 -0.26 18.90 -7.53
N ALA A 58 -0.68 17.90 -8.30
CA ALA A 58 -2.03 17.84 -8.88
C ALA A 58 -3.10 17.77 -7.79
N LEU A 59 -2.93 16.92 -6.76
CA LEU A 59 -3.84 16.83 -5.61
C LEU A 59 -4.03 18.17 -4.91
N LYS A 60 -2.96 18.96 -4.81
CA LYS A 60 -2.99 20.26 -4.14
C LYS A 60 -3.65 21.35 -5.00
N ASN A 61 -3.36 21.36 -6.30
CA ASN A 61 -3.73 22.46 -7.19
C ASN A 61 -5.06 22.22 -7.93
N GLU A 62 -5.38 20.96 -8.23
CA GLU A 62 -6.51 20.51 -9.06
C GLU A 62 -7.22 19.30 -8.39
N PRO A 63 -7.73 19.46 -7.14
CA PRO A 63 -8.30 18.36 -6.36
C PRO A 63 -9.55 17.72 -7.02
N GLU A 64 -10.23 18.43 -7.92
CA GLU A 64 -11.37 17.94 -8.68
C GLU A 64 -11.05 16.77 -9.61
N LEU A 65 -9.78 16.58 -9.98
CA LEU A 65 -9.33 15.44 -10.79
C LEU A 65 -9.38 14.10 -10.05
N PHE A 66 -9.53 14.14 -8.72
CA PHE A 66 -9.45 12.98 -7.82
C PHE A 66 -10.77 12.71 -7.06
N ARG A 67 -11.88 13.29 -7.53
CA ARG A 67 -13.23 13.10 -6.97
C ARG A 67 -13.96 11.89 -7.54
#